data_AF-A0A7R9VDY5-F1
#
_entry.id   AF-A0A7R9VDY5-F1
#
_cell.length_a   1.000
_cell.length_b   1.000
_cell.length_c   1.000
_cell.angle_alpha   90.00
_cell.angle_beta   90.00
_cell.angle_gamma   90.00
#
_symmetry.space_group_name_H-M   'P 1'
#
loop_
_entity.id
_entity.type
_entity.pdbx_description
1 polymer ?
#
loop_
_entity_poly.entity_id
_entity_poly.type
_entity_poly.pdbx_seq_one_letter_code
_entity_poly.pdbx_strand_id
1 'polypeptide(L)'
;TSRPVLPPLACSYVVDAAVRAAERRGGYTTDRHVHAPTCDVPTFELDSTASEYVRTALTRTMFPLLERAFPDEMEAGAEALRVQDCFVVRYDGDDDDGDGG
;
A
#
# COMPACT_ATOMS: atom_id res chain seq x y z
N THR A 1 6.54 25.24 -0.58
CA THR A 1 5.36 24.42 -0.20
C THR A 1 5.53 23.04 -0.80
N SER A 2 5.59 21.99 0.03
CA SER A 2 5.69 20.61 -0.47
C SER A 2 4.33 20.18 -1.01
N ARG A 3 4.27 19.70 -2.26
CA ARG A 3 3.04 19.14 -2.83
C ARG A 3 2.99 17.63 -2.52
N PRO A 4 1.79 17.05 -2.27
CA PRO A 4 1.65 15.62 -2.09
C PRO A 4 2.21 14.86 -3.30
N VAL A 5 2.91 13.76 -3.03
CA VAL A 5 3.46 12.87 -4.08
C VAL A 5 2.34 12.19 -4.86
N LEU A 6 1.23 11.88 -4.18
CA LEU A 6 0.03 11.26 -4.76
C LEU A 6 -1.17 12.21 -4.67
N PRO A 7 -2.01 12.30 -5.71
CA PRO A 7 -3.23 13.09 -5.66
C PRO A 7 -4.22 12.55 -4.62
N PRO A 8 -4.86 13.40 -3.78
CA PRO A 8 -5.81 12.95 -2.76
C PRO A 8 -6.96 12.09 -3.32
N LEU A 9 -7.51 12.45 -4.48
CA LEU A 9 -8.59 11.70 -5.12
C LEU A 9 -8.16 10.27 -5.49
N ALA A 10 -6.92 10.09 -5.92
CA ALA A 10 -6.41 8.77 -6.25
C ALA A 10 -6.20 7.91 -4.99
N CYS A 11 -5.78 8.52 -3.88
CA CYS A 11 -5.74 7.84 -2.59
C CYS A 11 -7.12 7.37 -2.16
N SER A 12 -8.14 8.23 -2.22
CA SER A 12 -9.54 7.85 -1.91
C SER A 12 -10.00 6.67 -2.76
N TYR A 13 -9.71 6.68 -4.06
CA TYR A 13 -10.06 5.58 -4.96
C TYR A 13 -9.43 4.25 -4.57
N VAL A 14 -8.14 4.25 -4.21
CA VAL A 14 -7.42 3.04 -3.76
C VAL A 14 -7.98 2.52 -2.43
N VAL A 15 -8.32 3.43 -1.50
CA VAL A 15 -8.96 3.08 -0.22
C VAL A 15 -10.31 2.41 -0.47
N ASP A 16 -11.17 3.00 -1.30
CA ASP A 16 -12.49 2.42 -1.61
C ASP A 16 -12.35 1.05 -2.30
N ALA A 17 -11.34 0.87 -3.16
CA ALA A 17 -11.06 -0.41 -3.79
C ALA A 17 -10.64 -1.48 -2.76
N ALA A 18 -9.86 -1.10 -1.75
CA ALA A 18 -9.44 -1.99 -0.67
C ALA A 18 -10.63 -2.41 0.21
N VAL A 19 -11.51 -1.46 0.56
CA VAL A 19 -12.76 -1.76 1.30
C VAL A 19 -13.61 -2.77 0.54
N ARG A 20 -13.88 -2.51 -0.76
CA ARG A 20 -14.64 -3.46 -1.60
C ARG A 20 -13.99 -4.83 -1.69
N ALA A 21 -12.65 -4.88 -1.74
CA ALA A 21 -11.92 -6.15 -1.79
C ALA A 21 -12.03 -6.93 -0.48
N ALA A 22 -11.89 -6.25 0.66
CA ALA A 22 -12.12 -6.85 1.98
C ALA A 22 -13.55 -7.38 2.12
N GLU A 23 -14.57 -6.59 1.72
CA GLU A 23 -15.98 -7.02 1.76
C GLU A 23 -16.22 -8.31 0.94
N ARG A 24 -15.65 -8.40 -0.27
CA ARG A 24 -15.77 -9.61 -1.11
C ARG A 24 -15.15 -10.85 -0.45
N ARG A 25 -14.13 -10.65 0.40
CA ARG A 25 -13.37 -11.73 1.05
C ARG A 25 -13.93 -12.12 2.42
N GLY A 26 -14.91 -11.36 2.93
CA GLY A 26 -15.42 -11.52 4.30
C GLY A 26 -14.62 -10.79 5.37
N GLY A 27 -13.76 -9.83 4.99
CA GLY A 27 -13.00 -8.99 5.91
C GLY A 27 -11.55 -8.73 5.47
N TYR A 28 -10.86 -7.89 6.24
CA TYR A 28 -9.41 -7.69 6.13
C TYR A 28 -8.67 -8.94 6.64
N THR A 29 -7.50 -9.21 6.09
CA THR A 29 -6.64 -10.29 6.59
C THR A 29 -5.82 -9.80 7.77
N THR A 30 -5.54 -10.65 8.74
CA THR A 30 -4.47 -10.45 9.74
C THR A 30 -3.31 -11.44 9.55
N ASP A 31 -3.49 -12.45 8.68
CA ASP A 31 -2.55 -13.56 8.52
C ASP A 31 -1.31 -13.24 7.67
N ARG A 32 -1.18 -12.03 7.10
CA ARG A 32 0.03 -11.62 6.40
C ARG A 32 1.00 -11.04 7.41
N HIS A 33 2.26 -11.49 7.32
CA HIS A 33 3.38 -11.16 8.21
C HIS A 33 3.35 -11.88 9.58
N VAL A 34 3.95 -13.08 9.61
CA VAL A 34 4.12 -13.94 10.81
C VAL A 34 4.76 -13.20 12.00
N HIS A 35 5.53 -12.15 11.74
CA HIS A 35 6.25 -11.38 12.76
C HIS A 35 5.56 -10.08 13.17
N ALA A 36 4.56 -9.60 12.43
CA ALA A 36 3.84 -8.36 12.71
C ALA A 36 2.50 -8.34 11.93
N PRO A 37 1.46 -9.04 12.42
CA PRO A 37 0.19 -9.14 11.70
C PRO A 37 -0.44 -7.75 11.52
N THR A 38 -0.80 -7.43 10.28
CA THR A 38 -1.51 -6.19 9.92
C THR A 38 -2.89 -6.50 9.36
N CYS A 39 -3.87 -5.62 9.62
CA CYS A 39 -5.18 -5.67 8.96
C CYS A 39 -5.06 -5.12 7.53
N ASP A 40 -4.85 -5.98 6.53
CA ASP A 40 -4.51 -5.53 5.18
C ASP A 40 -5.25 -6.22 4.02
N VAL A 41 -5.11 -5.61 2.84
CA VAL A 41 -5.54 -6.13 1.54
C VAL A 41 -4.38 -5.94 0.55
N PRO A 42 -3.89 -6.99 -0.12
CA PRO A 42 -2.85 -6.81 -1.13
C PRO A 42 -3.37 -6.09 -2.36
N THR A 43 -2.48 -5.38 -3.05
CA THR A 43 -2.87 -4.59 -4.22
C THR A 43 -3.36 -5.45 -5.39
N PHE A 44 -2.92 -6.71 -5.49
CA PHE A 44 -3.39 -7.63 -6.53
C PHE A 44 -4.82 -8.14 -6.31
N GLU A 45 -5.41 -7.96 -5.11
CA GLU A 45 -6.82 -8.28 -4.83
C GLU A 45 -7.77 -7.09 -5.08
N LEU A 46 -7.22 -5.91 -5.35
CA LEU A 46 -7.99 -4.74 -5.76
C LEU A 46 -8.59 -4.93 -7.16
N ASP A 47 -9.51 -4.06 -7.54
CA ASP A 47 -9.92 -3.99 -8.95
C ASP A 47 -8.73 -3.59 -9.85
N SER A 48 -8.78 -4.02 -11.12
CA SER A 48 -7.64 -3.91 -12.04
C SER A 48 -7.19 -2.47 -12.24
N THR A 49 -8.11 -1.51 -12.23
CA THR A 49 -7.81 -0.08 -12.35
C THR A 49 -7.03 0.42 -11.13
N ALA A 50 -7.47 0.08 -9.92
CA ALA A 50 -6.76 0.45 -8.69
C ALA A 50 -5.37 -0.21 -8.61
N SER A 51 -5.27 -1.50 -8.96
CA SER A 51 -3.98 -2.21 -9.00
C SER A 51 -3.01 -1.58 -10.00
N GLU A 52 -3.48 -1.25 -11.21
CA GLU A 52 -2.64 -0.62 -12.25
C GLU A 52 -2.23 0.81 -11.87
N TYR A 53 -3.12 1.55 -11.20
CA TYR A 53 -2.77 2.87 -10.65
C TYR A 53 -1.61 2.76 -9.65
N VAL A 54 -1.69 1.84 -8.68
CA VAL A 54 -0.63 1.66 -7.68
C VAL A 54 0.69 1.28 -8.35
N ARG A 55 0.67 0.34 -9.30
CA ARG A 55 1.85 -0.04 -10.08
C ARG A 55 2.45 1.15 -10.83
N THR A 56 1.60 1.97 -11.45
CA THR A 56 2.02 3.17 -12.18
C THR A 56 2.62 4.22 -11.24
N ALA A 57 2.00 4.45 -10.09
CA ALA A 57 2.50 5.38 -9.08
C ALA A 57 3.87 4.97 -8.53
N LEU A 58 4.07 3.67 -8.30
CA LEU A 58 5.37 3.14 -7.88
C LEU A 58 6.44 3.37 -8.96
N THR A 59 6.17 2.90 -10.18
CA THR A 59 7.17 2.90 -11.27
C THR A 59 7.46 4.28 -11.84
N ARG A 60 6.47 5.17 -11.93
CA ARG A 60 6.62 6.49 -12.55
C ARG A 60 6.90 7.62 -11.57
N THR A 61 6.59 7.41 -10.29
CA THR A 61 6.76 8.45 -9.27
C THR A 61 7.72 8.00 -8.19
N MET A 62 7.46 6.87 -7.52
CA MET A 62 8.24 6.50 -6.34
C MET A 62 9.66 6.02 -6.68
N PHE A 63 9.83 5.16 -7.68
CA PHE A 63 11.15 4.62 -8.05
C PHE A 63 12.14 5.71 -8.49
N PRO A 64 11.76 6.69 -9.35
CA PRO A 64 12.66 7.81 -9.66
C PRO A 64 12.94 8.71 -8.45
N LEU A 65 12.03 8.80 -7.48
CA LEU A 65 12.29 9.55 -6.24
C LEU A 65 13.31 8.83 -5.34
N LEU A 66 13.25 7.50 -5.26
CA LEU A 66 14.21 6.69 -4.53
C LEU A 66 15.61 6.78 -5.14
N GLU A 67 15.73 6.65 -6.46
CA GLU A 67 17.01 6.76 -7.17
C GLU A 67 17.67 8.12 -6.92
N ARG A 68 16.88 9.20 -6.90
CA ARG A 68 17.38 10.54 -6.60
C ARG A 68 17.76 10.75 -5.13
N ALA A 69 17.12 10.03 -4.22
CA ALA A 69 17.38 10.13 -2.79
C ALA A 69 18.60 9.28 -2.37
N PHE A 70 18.84 8.18 -3.08
CA PHE A 70 19.86 7.17 -2.78
C PHE A 70 20.65 6.79 -4.04
N PRO A 71 21.36 7.74 -4.66
CA PRO A 71 22.02 7.51 -5.95
C PRO A 71 23.15 6.49 -5.86
N ASP A 72 23.83 6.38 -4.71
CA ASP A 72 24.97 5.47 -4.52
C ASP A 72 24.52 4.04 -4.21
N GLU A 73 23.32 3.87 -3.66
CA GLU A 73 22.71 2.58 -3.33
C GLU A 73 21.94 1.98 -4.52
N MET A 74 21.73 2.76 -5.59
CA MET A 74 20.89 2.41 -6.74
C MET A 74 21.70 2.22 -8.04
N GLU A 75 22.76 1.41 -7.99
CA GLU A 75 23.63 1.13 -9.15
C GLU A 75 22.87 0.62 -10.39
N ALA A 76 21.78 -0.14 -10.18
CA ALA A 76 20.99 -0.74 -11.26
C ALA A 76 19.83 0.16 -11.77
N GLY A 77 19.68 1.38 -11.22
CA GLY A 77 18.66 2.34 -11.64
C GLY A 77 17.23 2.04 -11.15
N ALA A 78 16.35 3.03 -11.29
CA ALA A 78 14.94 2.96 -10.90
C ALA A 78 14.16 1.82 -11.59
N GLU A 79 14.53 1.48 -12.81
CA GLU A 79 13.91 0.44 -13.63
C GLU A 79 14.21 -0.99 -13.14
N ALA A 80 15.27 -1.18 -12.36
CA ALA A 80 15.61 -2.47 -11.79
C ALA A 80 14.80 -2.78 -10.52
N LEU A 81 14.19 -1.77 -9.89
CA LEU A 81 13.40 -1.96 -8.68
C LEU A 81 12.20 -2.88 -8.92
N ARG A 82 11.94 -3.75 -7.94
CA ARG A 82 10.80 -4.66 -7.91
C ARG A 82 10.12 -4.53 -6.57
N VAL A 83 8.80 -4.65 -6.58
CA VAL A 83 8.00 -4.70 -5.35
C VAL A 83 7.74 -6.16 -5.02
N GLN A 84 8.26 -6.59 -3.88
CA GLN A 84 8.00 -7.94 -3.36
C GLN A 84 6.58 -8.02 -2.81
N ASP A 85 6.22 -7.09 -1.91
CA ASP A 85 4.91 -7.03 -1.27
C ASP A 85 4.35 -5.61 -1.33
N CYS A 86 3.06 -5.50 -1.65
CA CYS A 86 2.34 -4.24 -1.71
C CYS A 86 0.90 -4.45 -1.26
N PHE A 87 0.48 -3.70 -0.25
CA PHE A 87 -0.82 -3.87 0.38
C PHE A 87 -1.31 -2.55 0.98
N VAL A 88 -2.63 -2.46 1.15
CA VAL A 88 -3.32 -1.37 1.83
C VAL A 88 -3.65 -1.85 3.22
N VAL A 89 -3.06 -1.20 4.23
CA VAL A 89 -3.34 -1.48 5.64
C VAL A 89 -4.46 -0.58 6.13
N ARG A 90 -5.34 -1.14 6.96
CA ARG A 90 -6.35 -0.42 7.74
C ARG A 90 -5.93 -0.45 9.21
N TYR A 91 -5.91 0.72 9.83
CA TYR A 91 -5.83 0.87 11.27
C TYR A 91 -7.13 1.50 11.73
N ASP A 92 -7.93 0.73 12.47
CA ASP A 92 -9.02 1.27 13.27
C ASP A 92 -8.46 1.39 14.68
N GLY A 93 -8.60 2.56 15.31
CA GLY A 93 -8.06 2.81 16.66
C GLY A 93 -8.82 2.09 17.78
N ASP A 94 -9.43 0.94 17.50
CA ASP A 94 -9.97 0.06 18.52
C ASP A 94 -8.81 -0.74 19.14
N ASP A 95 -7.99 -0.03 19.90
CA ASP A 95 -7.24 -0.62 21.01
C ASP A 95 -8.27 -1.00 22.10
N ASP A 96 -9.02 -2.10 21.91
CA ASP A 96 -9.66 -2.78 23.05
C ASP A 96 -8.62 -3.65 23.76
N ASP A 97 -7.56 -3.00 24.22
CA ASP A 97 -6.65 -3.54 25.22
C ASP A 97 -7.38 -3.54 26.58
N GLY A 98 -8.14 -4.61 26.80
CA GLY A 98 -8.64 -5.12 28.09
C GLY A 98 -8.89 -4.11 29.22
N ASP A 99 -10.16 -3.75 29.41
CA ASP A 99 -10.69 -3.50 30.75
C ASP A 99 -11.34 -4.77 31.29
N GLY A 100 -11.03 -5.08 32.55
CA GLY A 100 -11.42 -6.30 33.23
C GLY A 100 -12.94 -6.43 33.43
N GLY A 101 -13.40 -7.67 33.35
CA GLY A 101 -14.69 -8.14 33.86
C GLY A 101 -14.57 -9.58 34.29
#